data_AF-A0A3L7TD86-F1
#
_entry.id   AF-A0A3L7TD86-F1
#
_cell.length_a   1.000
_cell.length_b   1.000
_cell.length_c   1.000
_cell.angle_alpha   90.00
_cell.angle_beta   90.00
_cell.angle_gamma   90.00
#
_symmetry.space_group_name_H-M   'P 1'
#
loop_
_entity.id
_entity.type
_entity.pdbx_description
1 polymer ?
#
loop_
_entity_poly.entity_id
_entity_poly.type
_entity_poly.pdbx_seq_one_letter_code
_entity_poly.pdbx_strand_id
1 'polypeptide(L)'
;MHLRWRGLELPANIIPDPKSRTSTFSRFTAEPFEPGFGTTIGNSLRRVLLSSIEGAAITKVKIKGVTHEFSTIPGVLEDVVDIILNIKGIVVAMDGEGPRTMRLSAEGPGDVTAELIECDATIEIINPEKVIATLTDKIDFDIEFTVEKGRGYMPATEQLAKQGEQVIGEIPIDASRTRSISISSSPSRRAAATCPRPSSWPSRVSKSSARFRSTRSSRQCSACASRPRTLASVSRPTIRS
;
A
#
# COMPACT_ATOMS: atom_id res chain seq x y z
N MET A 1 -25.55 11.21 12.92
CA MET A 1 -25.48 12.54 13.57
C MET A 1 -24.19 13.19 13.13
N HIS A 2 -24.23 14.29 12.37
CA HIS A 2 -23.02 14.97 11.91
C HIS A 2 -22.42 15.78 13.08
N LEU A 3 -21.26 15.37 13.58
CA LEU A 3 -20.54 16.17 14.57
C LEU A 3 -19.99 17.41 13.88
N ARG A 4 -20.47 18.59 14.31
CA ARG A 4 -19.93 19.88 13.90
C ARG A 4 -19.08 20.42 15.03
N TRP A 5 -17.77 20.56 14.79
CA TRP A 5 -16.87 21.18 15.75
C TRP A 5 -16.27 22.45 15.14
N ARG A 6 -16.56 23.61 15.74
CA ARG A 6 -16.06 24.93 15.28
C ARG A 6 -16.27 25.20 13.78
N GLY A 7 -17.40 24.74 13.23
CA GLY A 7 -17.74 24.92 11.81
C GLY A 7 -17.13 23.89 10.84
N LEU A 8 -16.38 22.91 11.33
CA LEU A 8 -15.88 21.78 10.54
C LEU A 8 -16.81 20.58 10.69
N GLU A 9 -17.18 19.96 9.56
CA GLU A 9 -17.85 18.65 9.56
C GLU A 9 -16.80 17.54 9.76
N LEU A 10 -16.90 16.83 10.89
CA LEU A 10 -16.07 15.67 11.16
C LEU A 10 -16.70 14.41 10.55
N PRO A 11 -15.89 13.50 9.97
CA PRO A 11 -16.41 12.22 9.50
C PRO A 11 -16.88 11.41 10.71
N ALA A 12 -18.18 11.09 10.74
CA ALA A 12 -18.75 10.32 11.84
C ALA A 12 -18.64 8.81 11.63
N ASN A 13 -18.51 8.36 10.37
CA ASN A 13 -18.54 6.94 10.02
C ASN A 13 -17.41 6.60 9.04
N ILE A 14 -16.69 5.53 9.35
CA ILE A 14 -15.77 4.87 8.43
C ILE A 14 -16.54 3.69 7.84
N ILE A 15 -16.80 3.74 6.54
CA ILE A 15 -17.53 2.71 5.81
C ILE A 15 -16.50 1.75 5.21
N PRO A 16 -16.39 0.50 5.70
CA PRO A 16 -15.58 -0.51 5.03
C PRO A 16 -16.24 -0.92 3.71
N ASP A 17 -15.48 -1.00 2.62
CA ASP A 17 -15.98 -1.50 1.35
C ASP A 17 -16.00 -3.05 1.40
N PRO A 18 -17.19 -3.69 1.46
CA PRO A 18 -17.30 -5.13 1.66
C PRO A 18 -16.70 -5.94 0.50
N LYS A 19 -16.62 -5.36 -0.71
CA LYS A 19 -16.06 -6.03 -1.89
C LYS A 19 -14.54 -6.11 -1.88
N SER A 20 -13.90 -5.29 -1.04
CA SER A 20 -12.44 -5.15 -0.98
C SER A 20 -11.80 -5.91 0.17
N ARG A 21 -12.60 -6.54 1.04
CA ARG A 21 -12.12 -7.21 2.25
C ARG A 21 -11.53 -8.57 1.88
N THR A 22 -10.21 -8.62 1.81
CA THR A 22 -9.39 -9.84 1.77
C THR A 22 -8.61 -9.94 3.09
N SER A 23 -8.03 -11.10 3.41
CA SER A 23 -7.13 -11.26 4.57
C SER A 23 -6.02 -10.21 4.62
N THR A 24 -5.47 -9.82 3.45
CA THR A 24 -4.31 -8.93 3.34
C THR A 24 -4.66 -7.49 2.97
N PHE A 25 -5.89 -7.20 2.55
CA PHE A 25 -6.29 -5.89 2.02
C PHE A 25 -7.68 -5.50 2.47
N SER A 26 -7.84 -4.25 2.88
CA SER A 26 -9.15 -3.67 3.18
C SER A 26 -9.17 -2.21 2.73
N ARG A 27 -10.23 -1.80 2.04
CA ARG A 27 -10.47 -0.41 1.69
C ARG A 27 -11.49 0.20 2.64
N PHE A 28 -11.14 1.37 3.15
CA PHE A 28 -11.99 2.18 4.01
C PHE A 28 -12.34 3.48 3.32
N THR A 29 -13.62 3.84 3.33
CA THR A 29 -14.11 5.11 2.82
C THR A 29 -14.65 5.93 4.00
N ALA A 30 -14.14 7.14 4.16
CA ALA A 30 -14.60 8.08 5.19
C ALA A 30 -15.22 9.31 4.52
N GLU A 31 -16.47 9.59 4.84
CA GLU A 31 -17.24 10.74 4.36
C GLU A 31 -18.18 11.22 5.50
N PRO A 32 -18.57 12.51 5.55
CA PRO A 32 -18.17 13.62 4.69
C PRO A 32 -16.90 14.34 5.21
N PHE A 33 -16.14 14.94 4.29
CA PHE A 33 -15.06 15.88 4.59
C PHE A 33 -15.29 17.21 3.88
N GLU A 34 -14.83 18.29 4.50
CA GLU A 34 -14.69 19.58 3.82
C GLU A 34 -13.69 19.48 2.66
N PRO A 35 -13.86 20.28 1.58
CA PRO A 35 -12.91 20.33 0.49
C PRO A 35 -11.48 20.58 1.00
N GLY A 36 -10.52 19.79 0.52
CA GLY A 36 -9.11 19.88 0.92
C GLY A 36 -8.73 19.06 2.17
N PHE A 37 -9.64 18.83 3.12
CA PHE A 37 -9.33 18.06 4.34
C PHE A 37 -8.97 16.60 4.05
N GLY A 38 -9.58 15.99 3.03
CA GLY A 38 -9.27 14.60 2.65
C GLY A 38 -7.79 14.39 2.31
N THR A 39 -7.14 15.35 1.65
CA THR A 39 -5.72 15.26 1.32
C THR A 39 -4.84 15.51 2.54
N THR A 40 -5.18 16.50 3.37
CA THR A 40 -4.41 16.83 4.59
C THR A 40 -4.44 15.68 5.59
N ILE A 41 -5.63 15.14 5.88
CA ILE A 41 -5.80 14.01 6.80
C ILE A 41 -5.23 12.73 6.18
N GLY A 42 -5.50 12.48 4.90
CA GLY A 42 -5.00 11.32 4.19
C GLY A 42 -3.47 11.24 4.19
N ASN A 43 -2.79 12.35 3.88
CA ASN A 43 -1.32 12.37 3.92
C ASN A 43 -0.78 12.21 5.35
N SER A 44 -1.42 12.86 6.33
CA SER A 44 -1.04 12.73 7.74
C SER A 44 -1.17 11.28 8.22
N LEU A 45 -2.31 10.63 7.96
CA LEU A 45 -2.52 9.22 8.29
C LEU A 45 -1.54 8.31 7.56
N ARG A 46 -1.28 8.55 6.27
CA ARG A 46 -0.28 7.77 5.52
C ARG A 46 1.08 7.81 6.20
N ARG A 47 1.53 8.98 6.61
CA ARG A 47 2.83 9.16 7.30
C ARG A 47 2.85 8.44 8.63
N VAL A 48 1.82 8.65 9.46
CA VAL A 48 1.73 8.03 10.80
C VAL A 48 1.70 6.52 10.69
N LEU A 49 0.90 5.96 9.78
CA LEU A 49 0.80 4.51 9.63
C LEU A 49 2.12 3.92 9.10
N LEU A 50 2.77 4.56 8.13
CA LEU A 50 4.04 4.05 7.60
C LEU A 50 5.18 4.09 8.62
N SER A 51 5.16 5.04 9.57
CA SER A 51 6.22 5.18 10.58
C SER A 51 5.94 4.42 11.88
N SER A 52 4.68 4.23 12.25
CA SER A 52 4.29 3.82 13.61
C SER A 52 3.84 2.37 13.70
N ILE A 53 3.53 1.73 12.58
CA ILE A 53 3.20 0.30 12.57
C ILE A 53 4.46 -0.49 12.90
N GLU A 54 4.32 -1.34 13.91
CA GLU A 54 5.31 -2.36 14.23
C GLU A 54 5.12 -3.55 13.30
N GLY A 55 6.23 -4.10 12.84
CA GLY A 55 6.26 -5.33 12.07
C GLY A 55 7.53 -6.11 12.35
N ALA A 56 7.50 -7.39 12.00
CA ALA A 56 8.67 -8.25 12.00
C ALA A 56 9.22 -8.34 10.58
N ALA A 57 10.54 -8.35 10.46
CA ALA A 57 11.22 -8.62 9.21
C ALA A 57 12.48 -9.43 9.48
N ILE A 58 12.91 -10.20 8.49
CA ILE A 58 14.21 -10.86 8.51
C ILE A 58 15.27 -9.77 8.40
N THR A 59 16.23 -9.79 9.31
CA THR A 59 17.32 -8.81 9.41
C THR A 59 18.63 -9.40 8.92
N LYS A 60 18.87 -10.69 9.17
CA LYS A 60 20.08 -11.37 8.75
C LYS A 60 19.78 -12.71 8.13
N VAL A 61 20.65 -13.11 7.21
CA VAL A 61 20.64 -14.40 6.57
C VAL A 61 22.05 -14.97 6.63
N LYS A 62 22.17 -16.23 7.03
CA LYS A 62 23.43 -16.97 7.02
C LYS A 62 23.20 -18.24 6.20
N ILE A 63 23.89 -18.32 5.07
CA ILE A 63 23.78 -19.45 4.14
C ILE A 63 25.06 -20.28 4.25
N LYS A 64 24.91 -21.61 4.38
CA LYS A 64 26.06 -22.51 4.48
C LYS A 64 26.87 -22.50 3.19
N GLY A 65 28.19 -22.32 3.32
CA GLY A 65 29.12 -22.28 2.18
C GLY A 65 29.21 -20.94 1.45
N VAL A 66 28.43 -19.94 1.84
CA VAL A 66 28.45 -18.59 1.27
C VAL A 66 29.14 -17.61 2.21
N THR A 67 30.12 -16.88 1.68
CA THR A 67 30.84 -15.83 2.43
C THR A 67 30.32 -14.43 2.14
N HIS A 68 29.77 -14.20 0.93
CA HIS A 68 29.36 -12.89 0.45
C HIS A 68 28.14 -12.99 -0.48
N GLU A 69 27.40 -11.89 -0.58
CA GLU A 69 26.12 -11.78 -1.31
C GLU A 69 26.22 -12.00 -2.82
N PHE A 70 27.39 -11.78 -3.42
CA PHE A 70 27.61 -11.93 -4.87
C PHE A 70 28.08 -13.33 -5.30
N SER A 71 28.09 -14.28 -4.37
CA SER A 71 28.48 -15.65 -4.70
C SER A 71 27.32 -16.40 -5.36
N THR A 72 27.68 -17.43 -6.12
CA THR A 72 26.74 -18.39 -6.68
C THR A 72 26.90 -19.72 -5.96
N ILE A 73 25.78 -20.40 -5.72
CA ILE A 73 25.78 -21.72 -5.10
C ILE A 73 25.64 -22.74 -6.23
N PRO A 74 26.62 -23.64 -6.44
CA PRO A 74 26.47 -24.68 -7.46
C PRO A 74 25.20 -25.49 -7.18
N GLY A 75 24.46 -25.88 -8.22
CA GLY A 75 23.24 -26.68 -8.14
C GLY A 75 21.99 -25.99 -7.59
N VAL A 76 22.04 -24.68 -7.37
CA VAL A 76 20.87 -23.80 -7.24
C VAL A 76 20.70 -23.00 -8.53
N LEU A 77 19.47 -22.80 -8.99
CA LEU A 77 19.20 -22.09 -10.23
C LEU A 77 19.39 -20.57 -10.10
N GLU A 78 19.04 -20.01 -8.95
CA GLU A 78 19.11 -18.58 -8.65
C GLU A 78 20.44 -18.17 -7.96
N ASP A 79 20.85 -16.92 -8.17
CA ASP A 79 22.00 -16.32 -7.48
C ASP A 79 21.66 -15.96 -6.02
N VAL A 80 22.67 -15.81 -5.15
CA VAL A 80 22.45 -15.45 -3.74
C VAL A 80 21.71 -14.11 -3.59
N VAL A 81 21.95 -13.15 -4.48
CA VAL A 81 21.22 -11.87 -4.50
C VAL A 81 19.72 -12.09 -4.74
N ASP A 82 19.35 -12.97 -5.67
CA ASP A 82 17.96 -13.29 -5.97
C ASP A 82 17.29 -14.04 -4.81
N ILE A 83 18.04 -14.94 -4.17
CA ILE A 83 17.60 -15.62 -2.94
C ILE A 83 17.31 -14.59 -1.84
N ILE A 84 18.20 -13.62 -1.62
CA ILE A 84 18.00 -12.53 -0.65
C ILE A 84 16.75 -11.70 -0.99
N LEU A 85 16.52 -11.40 -2.26
CA LEU A 85 15.33 -10.67 -2.71
C LEU A 85 14.04 -11.48 -2.48
N ASN A 86 14.09 -12.79 -2.70
CA ASN A 86 12.96 -13.67 -2.40
C ASN A 86 12.66 -13.77 -0.91
N ILE A 87 13.71 -13.85 -0.07
CA ILE A 87 13.61 -13.85 1.40
C ILE A 87 12.99 -12.54 1.90
N LYS A 88 13.37 -11.38 1.33
CA LYS A 88 12.76 -10.08 1.65
C LYS A 88 11.26 -10.02 1.34
N GLY A 89 10.78 -10.89 0.44
CA GLY A 89 9.37 -11.04 0.11
C GLY A 89 8.56 -11.87 1.10
N ILE A 90 9.21 -12.55 2.06
CA ILE A 90 8.54 -13.34 3.09
C ILE A 90 7.91 -12.39 4.13
N VAL A 91 6.66 -12.69 4.49
CA VAL A 91 5.86 -11.91 5.42
C VAL A 91 5.75 -12.70 6.71
N VAL A 92 6.41 -12.17 7.75
CA VAL A 92 6.50 -12.82 9.04
C VAL A 92 5.74 -12.00 10.08
N ALA A 93 4.92 -12.67 10.87
CA ALA A 93 4.35 -12.14 12.11
C ALA A 93 5.07 -12.80 13.28
N MET A 94 5.51 -12.01 14.25
CA MET A 94 6.17 -12.52 15.45
C MET A 94 5.41 -12.03 16.68
N ASP A 95 5.26 -12.86 17.69
CA ASP A 95 4.60 -12.56 18.97
C ASP A 95 5.57 -12.68 20.15
N GLY A 96 6.67 -11.93 20.10
CA GLY A 96 7.62 -11.83 21.20
C GLY A 96 8.49 -10.60 21.08
N GLU A 97 9.35 -10.37 22.07
CA GLU A 97 10.38 -9.32 22.04
C GLU A 97 11.77 -9.95 21.82
N GLY A 98 12.64 -9.22 21.13
CA GLY A 98 14.01 -9.67 20.83
C GLY A 98 14.20 -10.38 19.48
N PRO A 99 15.46 -10.59 19.07
CA PRO A 99 15.80 -11.35 17.87
C PRO A 99 15.48 -12.84 18.06
N ARG A 100 14.94 -13.46 17.01
CA ARG A 100 14.68 -14.90 16.96
C ARG A 100 15.30 -15.50 15.71
N THR A 101 15.77 -16.73 15.83
CA THR A 101 16.40 -17.46 14.72
C THR A 101 15.46 -18.51 14.16
N MET A 102 15.38 -18.61 12.84
CA MET A 102 14.70 -19.70 12.12
C MET A 102 15.71 -20.45 11.26
N ARG A 103 15.38 -21.68 10.89
CA ARG A 103 16.22 -22.47 10.00
C ARG A 103 15.41 -23.05 8.86
N LEU A 104 16.05 -23.19 7.72
CA LEU A 104 15.52 -23.91 6.57
C LEU A 104 16.58 -24.89 6.12
N SER A 105 16.19 -26.16 6.08
CA SER A 105 17.00 -27.27 5.58
C SER A 105 16.22 -27.92 4.43
N ALA A 106 16.86 -28.02 3.28
CA ALA A 106 16.31 -28.71 2.12
C ALA A 106 17.39 -29.57 1.47
N GLU A 107 17.00 -30.78 1.07
CA GLU A 107 17.88 -31.73 0.39
C GLU A 107 17.20 -32.23 -0.88
N GLY A 108 17.95 -32.21 -1.99
CA GLY A 108 17.50 -32.79 -3.25
C GLY A 108 16.91 -31.78 -4.24
N PRO A 109 16.67 -32.23 -5.49
CA PRO A 109 16.15 -31.36 -6.54
C PRO A 109 14.67 -31.03 -6.30
N GLY A 110 14.30 -29.75 -6.41
CA GLY A 110 12.94 -29.27 -6.20
C GLY A 110 12.85 -27.80 -5.79
N ASP A 111 11.61 -27.29 -5.74
CA ASP A 111 11.33 -25.92 -5.33
C ASP A 111 11.35 -25.81 -3.80
N VAL A 112 12.17 -24.90 -3.28
CA VAL A 112 12.24 -24.59 -1.85
C VAL A 112 11.25 -23.49 -1.53
N THR A 113 10.18 -23.84 -0.84
CA THR A 113 9.12 -22.91 -0.41
C THR A 113 9.34 -22.43 1.03
N ALA A 114 8.73 -21.30 1.39
CA ALA A 114 8.74 -20.77 2.75
C ALA A 114 8.03 -21.67 3.77
N GLU A 115 7.20 -22.61 3.33
CA GLU A 115 6.59 -23.65 4.18
C GLU A 115 7.62 -24.59 4.82
N LEU A 116 8.78 -24.79 4.18
CA LEU A 116 9.85 -25.64 4.69
C LEU A 116 10.68 -24.98 5.80
N ILE A 117 10.37 -23.75 6.17
CA ILE A 117 11.07 -23.05 7.25
C ILE A 117 10.64 -23.62 8.60
N GLU A 118 11.60 -24.11 9.36
CA GLU A 118 11.43 -24.45 10.76
C GLU A 118 11.35 -23.17 11.60
N CYS A 119 10.16 -22.85 12.07
CA CYS A 119 9.87 -21.69 12.89
C CYS A 119 9.44 -22.06 14.31
N ASP A 120 9.85 -21.24 15.28
CA ASP A 120 9.37 -21.30 16.66
C ASP A 120 7.86 -21.01 16.73
N ALA A 121 7.17 -21.52 17.76
CA ALA A 121 5.75 -21.24 18.01
C ALA A 121 5.42 -19.74 18.22
N THR A 122 6.44 -18.90 18.39
CA THR A 122 6.31 -17.44 18.53
C THR A 122 6.21 -16.74 17.17
N ILE A 123 6.47 -17.46 16.07
CA ILE A 123 6.60 -16.86 14.76
C ILE A 123 5.70 -17.57 13.76
N GLU A 124 4.93 -16.78 13.02
CA GLU A 124 3.98 -17.23 12.02
C GLU A 124 4.37 -16.68 10.65
N ILE A 125 4.42 -17.56 9.66
CA ILE A 125 4.67 -17.22 8.26
C ILE A 125 3.32 -17.06 7.57
N ILE A 126 3.04 -15.85 7.07
CA ILE A 126 1.73 -15.53 6.47
C ILE A 126 1.64 -16.03 5.02
N ASN A 127 2.78 -16.17 4.33
CA ASN A 127 2.88 -16.59 2.94
C ASN A 127 3.75 -17.84 2.74
N PRO A 128 3.29 -19.03 3.16
CA PRO A 128 4.03 -20.29 3.03
C PRO A 128 4.33 -20.68 1.56
N GLU A 129 3.51 -20.23 0.62
CA GLU A 129 3.60 -20.55 -0.81
C GLU A 129 4.76 -19.85 -1.55
N LYS A 130 5.47 -18.94 -0.88
CA LYS A 130 6.53 -18.15 -1.50
C LYS A 130 7.75 -19.04 -1.76
N VAL A 131 8.13 -19.18 -3.04
CA VAL A 131 9.37 -19.85 -3.45
C VAL A 131 10.57 -18.97 -3.11
N ILE A 132 11.57 -19.59 -2.49
CA ILE A 132 12.85 -18.97 -2.09
C ILE A 132 13.90 -19.24 -3.16
N ALA A 133 14.07 -20.51 -3.53
CA ALA A 133 15.07 -20.98 -4.48
C ALA A 133 14.63 -22.31 -5.12
N THR A 134 15.25 -22.66 -6.23
CA THR A 134 15.02 -23.90 -6.97
C THR A 134 16.30 -24.73 -6.99
N LEU A 135 16.27 -25.91 -6.39
CA LEU A 135 17.41 -26.84 -6.36
C LEU A 135 17.41 -27.72 -7.61
N THR A 136 18.52 -27.71 -8.35
CA THR A 136 18.70 -28.52 -9.56
C THR A 136 19.40 -29.84 -9.26
N ASP A 137 20.37 -29.82 -8.34
CA ASP A 137 21.17 -30.98 -7.94
C ASP A 137 20.86 -31.43 -6.51
N LYS A 138 21.34 -32.61 -6.12
CA LYS A 138 21.28 -33.08 -4.73
C LYS A 138 22.34 -32.39 -3.89
N ILE A 139 21.97 -31.27 -3.30
CA ILE A 139 22.84 -30.45 -2.45
C ILE A 139 22.13 -30.15 -1.14
N ASP A 140 22.90 -30.10 -0.06
CA ASP A 140 22.42 -29.72 1.26
C ASP A 140 22.28 -28.20 1.31
N PHE A 141 21.04 -27.72 1.28
CA PHE A 141 20.73 -26.30 1.34
C PHE A 141 20.28 -25.93 2.75
N ASP A 142 21.21 -25.33 3.51
CA ASP A 142 20.97 -24.87 4.88
C ASP A 142 21.03 -23.34 4.95
N ILE A 143 19.94 -22.72 5.43
CA ILE A 143 19.86 -21.29 5.71
C ILE A 143 19.41 -21.06 7.15
N GLU A 144 20.09 -20.15 7.85
CA GLU A 144 19.67 -19.61 9.14
C GLU A 144 19.24 -18.15 8.96
N PHE A 145 18.04 -17.83 9.44
CA PHE A 145 17.44 -16.50 9.37
C PHE A 145 17.38 -15.89 10.76
N THR A 146 17.65 -14.59 10.89
CA THR A 146 17.36 -13.84 12.10
C THR A 146 16.22 -12.88 11.84
N VAL A 147 15.17 -12.94 12.66
CA VAL A 147 13.98 -12.08 12.60
C VAL A 147 13.99 -11.14 13.78
N GLU A 148 13.75 -9.86 13.51
CA GLU A 148 13.60 -8.83 14.54
C GLU A 148 12.33 -8.01 14.32
N LYS A 149 11.72 -7.62 15.44
CA LYS A 149 10.66 -6.60 15.44
C LYS A 149 11.25 -5.20 15.40
N GLY A 150 10.49 -4.31 14.79
CA GLY A 150 10.79 -2.89 14.79
C GLY A 150 9.77 -2.10 13.99
N ARG A 151 10.13 -0.86 13.70
CA ARG A 151 9.28 0.08 12.95
C ARG A 151 9.97 0.55 11.69
N GLY A 152 9.18 0.90 10.68
CA GLY A 152 9.68 1.54 9.47
C GLY A 152 10.55 0.63 8.59
N TYR A 153 11.46 1.28 7.88
CA TYR A 153 12.47 0.65 7.04
C TYR A 153 13.84 0.86 7.68
N MET A 154 14.65 -0.19 7.76
CA MET A 154 16.01 -0.10 8.25
C MET A 154 16.94 -0.72 7.20
N PRO A 155 17.84 0.06 6.58
CA PRO A 155 18.77 -0.45 5.59
C PRO A 155 19.84 -1.33 6.25
N ALA A 156 20.41 -2.26 5.49
CA ALA A 156 21.47 -3.15 5.95
C ALA A 156 22.67 -2.39 6.54
N THR A 157 23.03 -1.23 5.98
CA THR A 157 24.14 -0.38 6.46
C THR A 157 23.93 0.14 7.89
N GLU A 158 22.72 0.57 8.23
CA GLU A 158 22.41 1.04 9.59
C GLU A 158 22.38 -0.13 10.59
N GLN A 159 22.01 -1.32 10.13
CA GLN A 159 22.00 -2.51 10.97
C GLN A 159 23.41 -2.96 11.36
N LEU A 160 24.34 -2.93 10.40
CA LEU A 160 25.76 -3.18 10.64
C LEU A 160 26.33 -2.22 11.69
N ALA A 161 26.00 -0.93 11.59
CA ALA A 161 26.48 0.09 12.53
C ALA A 161 26.01 -0.14 13.98
N LYS A 162 24.84 -0.75 14.18
CA LYS A 162 24.30 -1.04 15.52
C LYS A 162 24.97 -2.21 16.21
N GLN A 163 25.43 -3.19 15.45
CA GLN A 163 25.86 -4.48 16.01
C GLN A 163 27.38 -4.64 16.10
N GLY A 164 28.16 -3.74 15.48
CA GLY A 164 29.59 -3.53 15.75
C GLY A 164 30.53 -4.66 15.34
N GLU A 165 30.08 -5.91 15.34
CA GLU A 165 30.86 -7.10 15.04
C GLU A 165 30.07 -7.98 14.07
N GLN A 166 30.55 -8.10 12.84
CA GLN A 166 29.96 -8.95 11.81
C GLN A 166 30.66 -10.30 11.84
N VAL A 167 29.92 -11.37 12.15
CA VAL A 167 30.43 -12.73 12.04
C VAL A 167 30.57 -13.07 10.55
N ILE A 168 31.69 -13.68 10.18
CA ILE A 168 31.96 -14.08 8.79
C ILE A 168 30.86 -15.05 8.34
N GLY A 169 30.22 -14.74 7.20
CA GLY A 169 29.10 -15.52 6.63
C GLY A 169 27.71 -15.05 7.02
N GLU A 170 27.57 -14.06 7.92
CA GLU A 170 26.28 -13.36 8.12
C GLU A 170 26.12 -12.23 7.10
N ILE A 171 25.07 -12.33 6.29
CA ILE A 171 24.68 -11.30 5.32
C ILE A 171 23.55 -10.46 5.94
N PRO A 172 23.80 -9.17 6.21
CA PRO A 172 22.73 -8.27 6.65
C PRO A 172 21.82 -7.95 5.46
N ILE A 173 20.52 -7.99 5.70
CA ILE A 173 19.52 -7.65 4.69
C ILE A 173 18.72 -6.42 5.11
N ASP A 174 18.13 -5.75 4.12
CA ASP A 174 17.25 -4.62 4.38
C ASP A 174 15.94 -5.05 5.04
N ALA A 175 15.70 -4.57 6.25
CA ALA A 175 14.51 -4.91 7.02
C ALA A 175 13.35 -3.96 6.68
N SER A 176 12.39 -4.46 5.89
CA SER A 176 11.14 -3.76 5.59
C SER A 176 10.03 -4.22 6.54
N ARG A 177 9.79 -3.46 7.61
CA ARG A 177 8.84 -3.86 8.67
C ARG A 177 7.44 -3.27 8.47
N THR A 178 7.35 -2.22 7.66
CA THR A 178 6.10 -1.53 7.36
C THR A 178 5.40 -2.15 6.14
N ARG A 179 4.08 -2.33 6.22
CA ARG A 179 3.25 -2.77 5.09
C ARG A 179 2.88 -1.62 4.15
N SER A 180 2.62 -1.94 2.88
CA SER A 180 2.25 -0.95 1.87
C SER A 180 0.87 -0.33 2.16
N ILE A 181 0.83 1.01 2.20
CA ILE A 181 -0.41 1.76 2.43
C ILE A 181 -0.56 2.78 1.31
N SER A 182 -1.70 2.70 0.62
CA SER A 182 -2.13 3.66 -0.38
C SER A 182 -3.34 4.44 0.13
N ILE A 183 -3.29 5.76 0.00
CA ILE A 183 -4.41 6.64 0.32
C ILE A 183 -4.66 7.51 -0.91
N SER A 184 -5.91 7.54 -1.35
CA SER A 184 -6.38 8.40 -2.42
C SER A 184 -7.57 9.22 -1.93
N SER A 185 -7.62 10.48 -2.34
CA SER A 185 -8.79 11.34 -2.15
C SER A 185 -9.50 11.50 -3.49
N SER A 186 -10.82 11.38 -3.49
CA SER A 186 -11.65 11.66 -4.66
C SER A 186 -12.79 12.58 -4.27
N PRO A 187 -13.20 13.53 -5.14
CA PRO A 187 -14.34 14.38 -4.86
C PRO A 187 -15.61 13.53 -4.88
N SER A 188 -16.27 13.38 -3.74
CA SER A 188 -17.58 12.72 -3.70
C SER A 188 -18.59 13.64 -4.38
N ARG A 189 -19.09 13.21 -5.54
CA ARG A 189 -20.29 13.81 -6.13
C ARG A 189 -21.43 13.43 -5.20
N ARG A 190 -21.73 14.28 -4.20
CA ARG A 190 -23.09 14.30 -3.66
C ARG A 190 -23.99 14.38 -4.87
N ALA A 191 -24.82 13.35 -5.08
CA ALA A 191 -25.83 13.34 -6.12
C ALA A 191 -26.49 14.71 -6.06
N ALA A 192 -26.28 15.52 -7.10
CA ALA A 192 -26.94 16.80 -7.20
C ALA A 192 -28.41 16.47 -6.99
N ALA A 193 -29.01 16.99 -5.93
CA ALA A 193 -30.44 16.94 -5.75
C ALA A 193 -31.01 17.34 -7.10
N THR A 194 -31.69 16.41 -7.78
CA THR A 194 -32.31 16.63 -9.06
C THR A 194 -33.12 17.92 -8.91
N CYS A 195 -32.65 19.02 -9.49
CA CYS A 195 -33.44 20.23 -9.58
C CYS A 195 -34.77 19.80 -10.18
N PRO A 196 -35.91 19.93 -9.48
CA PRO A 196 -37.19 19.67 -10.11
C PRO A 196 -37.27 20.63 -11.30
N ARG A 197 -37.34 20.07 -12.51
CA ARG A 197 -37.65 20.86 -13.70
C ARG A 197 -38.92 21.64 -13.41
N PRO A 198 -38.95 22.98 -13.53
CA PRO A 198 -40.21 23.70 -13.44
C PRO A 198 -41.10 23.22 -14.58
N SER A 199 -42.11 22.45 -14.25
CA SER A 199 -43.22 22.11 -15.14
C SER A 199 -44.10 23.35 -15.22
N SER A 200 -44.41 23.77 -16.44
CA SER A 200 -45.16 24.98 -16.84
C SER A 200 -44.36 26.29 -16.93
N TRP A 201 -44.04 26.67 -18.17
CA TRP A 201 -43.93 28.07 -18.56
C TRP A 201 -45.33 28.52 -19.03
N PRO A 202 -45.92 29.61 -18.52
CA PRO A 202 -47.15 30.14 -19.07
C PRO A 202 -46.91 30.74 -20.45
N SER A 203 -47.56 30.17 -21.46
CA SER A 203 -47.62 30.66 -22.82
C SER A 203 -48.60 31.82 -22.94
N ARG A 204 -48.14 33.06 -22.80
CA ARG A 204 -48.74 34.27 -23.41
C ARG A 204 -48.06 35.54 -22.90
N VAL A 205 -47.35 36.25 -23.77
CA VAL A 205 -47.53 37.70 -23.92
C VAL A 205 -47.42 38.04 -25.40
N SER A 206 -48.50 38.61 -25.91
CA SER A 206 -48.70 39.08 -27.27
C SER A 206 -47.78 40.25 -27.63
N LYS A 207 -47.41 40.31 -28.91
CA LYS A 207 -46.75 41.43 -29.56
C LYS A 207 -47.47 42.75 -29.28
N SER A 208 -46.76 43.71 -28.68
CA SER A 208 -47.05 45.14 -28.85
C SER A 208 -45.74 45.92 -28.82
N SER A 209 -45.55 46.66 -29.90
CA SER A 209 -44.42 47.51 -30.25
C SER A 209 -44.10 48.58 -29.20
N ALA A 210 -42.85 48.64 -28.75
CA ALA A 210 -42.24 49.87 -28.25
C ALA A 210 -40.74 49.83 -28.51
N ARG A 211 -40.27 50.74 -29.38
CA ARG A 211 -38.85 51.10 -29.49
C ARG A 211 -38.40 51.65 -28.14
N PHE A 212 -37.39 51.06 -27.52
CA PHE A 212 -36.62 51.77 -26.50
C PHE A 212 -35.14 51.45 -26.59
N ARG A 213 -34.36 52.52 -26.47
CA ARG A 213 -32.93 52.65 -26.77
C ARG A 213 -32.04 51.66 -26.02
N SER A 214 -30.92 51.37 -26.66
CA SER A 214 -29.73 50.78 -26.06
C SER A 214 -29.22 51.61 -24.88
N THR A 215 -29.44 51.13 -23.66
CA THR A 215 -28.60 51.43 -22.51
C THR A 215 -28.21 50.12 -21.84
N ARG A 216 -26.93 49.79 -22.00
CA ARG A 216 -26.26 48.65 -21.38
C ARG A 216 -26.14 48.96 -19.89
N SER A 217 -27.02 48.39 -19.07
CA SER A 217 -26.98 48.51 -17.61
C SER A 217 -27.28 47.16 -16.99
N SER A 218 -26.25 46.65 -16.33
CA SER A 218 -26.16 45.49 -15.44
C SER A 218 -27.47 44.99 -14.82
N ARG A 219 -27.90 43.80 -15.23
CA ARG A 219 -28.45 42.78 -14.31
C ARG A 219 -27.90 41.42 -14.71
N GLN A 220 -27.02 40.89 -13.87
CA GLN A 220 -26.50 39.53 -13.92
C GLN A 220 -27.68 38.55 -13.79
N CYS A 221 -27.93 37.76 -14.84
CA CYS A 221 -28.52 36.44 -14.66
C CYS A 221 -27.40 35.50 -14.19
N SER A 222 -27.28 35.31 -12.88
CA SER A 222 -26.28 34.46 -12.21
C SER A 222 -26.58 32.95 -12.28
N ALA A 223 -27.29 32.49 -13.31
CA ALA A 223 -27.74 31.10 -13.42
C ALA A 223 -27.70 30.60 -14.88
N CYS A 224 -26.53 30.63 -15.51
CA CYS A 224 -26.21 29.80 -16.69
C CYS A 224 -24.77 30.07 -17.15
N ALA A 225 -23.78 29.63 -16.35
CA ALA A 225 -22.39 29.61 -16.79
C ALA A 225 -21.75 28.26 -16.46
N SER A 226 -22.34 27.17 -16.96
CA SER A 226 -21.64 25.90 -17.14
C SER A 226 -21.37 25.70 -18.63
N ARG A 227 -20.14 26.04 -19.05
CA ARG A 227 -19.61 25.69 -20.37
C ARG A 227 -19.59 24.15 -20.55
N PRO A 228 -19.71 23.64 -21.79
CA PRO A 228 -19.75 22.21 -22.06
C PRO A 228 -18.38 21.54 -21.87
N ARG A 229 -18.47 20.23 -21.66
CA ARG A 229 -17.41 19.24 -21.48
C ARG A 229 -16.34 19.30 -22.57
N THR A 230 -15.09 19.15 -22.18
CA THR A 230 -14.12 18.38 -22.97
C THR A 230 -13.82 17.08 -22.25
N LEU A 231 -14.06 15.98 -22.98
CA LEU A 231 -13.58 14.65 -22.65
C LEU A 231 -12.05 14.65 -22.71
N ALA A 232 -11.42 14.05 -21.70
CA ALA A 232 -10.09 13.49 -21.83
C ALA A 232 -10.15 12.07 -21.25
N SER A 233 -10.32 11.10 -22.14
CA SER A 233 -10.01 9.71 -21.88
C SER A 233 -8.50 9.55 -21.80
N VAL A 234 -7.97 8.79 -20.82
CA VAL A 234 -6.74 8.04 -21.04
C VAL A 234 -6.90 6.65 -20.43
N SER A 235 -6.85 5.69 -21.35
CA SER A 235 -6.88 4.25 -21.21
C SER A 235 -5.68 3.70 -20.44
N ARG A 236 -5.87 2.55 -19.79
CA ARG A 236 -4.79 1.65 -19.36
C ARG A 236 -3.89 1.31 -20.57
N PRO A 237 -2.56 1.31 -20.44
CA PRO A 237 -1.76 0.36 -21.20
C PRO A 237 -1.94 -1.00 -20.54
N THR A 238 -2.67 -1.88 -21.21
CA THR A 238 -2.57 -3.33 -20.99
C THR A 238 -1.17 -3.75 -21.42
N ILE A 239 -0.33 -4.11 -20.44
CA ILE A 239 0.85 -4.94 -20.70
C ILE A 239 0.32 -6.33 -21.04
N ARG A 240 0.33 -6.67 -22.33
CA ARG A 240 0.34 -8.07 -22.76
C ARG A 240 1.78 -8.56 -22.62
N SER A 241 1.88 -9.81 -22.15
CA SER A 241 2.97 -10.78 -22.28
C SER A 241 4.17 -10.32 -23.10
#